data_AF-A0A4R2RXU9-F1
#
_entry.id   AF-A0A4R2RXU9-F1
#
_cell.length_a   1.000
_cell.length_b   1.000
_cell.length_c   1.000
_cell.angle_alpha   90.00
_cell.angle_beta   90.00
_cell.angle_gamma   90.00
#
_symmetry.space_group_name_H-M   'P 1'
#
loop_
_entity.id
_entity.type
_entity.pdbx_description
1 polymer ?
#
loop_
_entity_poly.entity_id
_entity_poly.type
_entity_poly.pdbx_seq_one_letter_code
_entity_poly.pdbx_strand_id
1 'polypeptide(L)'
;LADLLHIQEHVRLITNRDTKATLKVVAADAATVSGKKASRVLVDELWLFGKKANADSMLREAAGGQVSRPEGYTLYLTTQSDEPPAGVFKEKLAYARDVRDGKVVDKEFLPVLYEFPEEMLANDEHLNPANFYITNPNLGRSVSQSWLEAQFRKIENAEDGTKQVFYAKHLNVEIGVGLRHDAWIGAVYWAQAKAAVELWDGSLEGFLELVEVAVAGIDGGGLDDLFGLALLGRLKSDPRTWLMWNRAWAHLDVFERRKDIVSKLTDFMSERTLIKCVEPTQDLVEVADLLELVKDAGLFPAEAAIGLDPQGVAALVDELSGRGFTADQLVAVPQGFRLTGAIKGTERKLKDGTLKHAGQLLMNWCVGNAKVEPRGSAILITKQMSGVAKIDPLLAGFNAVQLMTRNPRTNTFEYTGI
;
A
#
# COMPACT_ATOMS: atom_id res chain seq x y z
N LEU A 1 9.38 25.43 40.04
CA LEU A 1 9.98 24.82 38.82
C LEU A 1 11.18 25.62 38.30
N ALA A 2 11.10 26.95 38.19
CA ALA A 2 12.21 27.79 37.75
C ALA A 2 13.48 27.70 38.63
N ASP A 3 13.32 27.47 39.94
CA ASP A 3 14.44 27.26 40.87
C ASP A 3 15.18 25.93 40.65
N LEU A 4 14.54 24.97 39.98
CA LEU A 4 15.06 23.63 39.70
C LEU A 4 15.55 23.48 38.26
N LEU A 5 14.93 24.16 37.31
CA LEU A 5 15.18 24.00 35.88
C LEU A 5 15.79 25.27 35.28
N HIS A 6 16.92 25.11 34.60
CA HIS A 6 17.52 26.14 33.76
C HIS A 6 17.14 25.90 32.30
N ILE A 7 16.35 26.80 31.72
CA ILE A 7 15.85 26.70 30.36
C ILE A 7 16.74 27.54 29.44
N GLN A 8 17.23 26.92 28.36
CA GLN A 8 18.03 27.58 27.33
C GLN A 8 17.32 27.41 25.97
N GLU A 9 16.42 28.34 25.65
CA GLU A 9 15.51 28.25 24.50
C GLU A 9 16.24 28.17 23.16
N HIS A 10 17.27 29.01 22.96
CA HIS A 10 18.04 29.10 21.72
C HIS A 10 18.70 27.78 21.29
N VAL A 11 18.96 26.86 22.23
CA VAL A 11 19.50 25.51 21.98
C VAL A 11 18.55 24.38 22.32
N ARG A 12 17.29 24.71 22.69
CA ARG A 12 16.22 23.78 23.08
C ARG A 12 16.67 22.79 24.16
N LEU A 13 17.33 23.31 25.20
CA LEU A 13 17.91 22.52 26.28
C LEU A 13 17.30 22.93 27.63
N ILE A 14 16.93 21.94 28.42
CA ILE A 14 16.56 22.11 29.84
C ILE A 14 17.63 21.39 30.67
N THR A 15 18.18 22.08 31.66
CA THR A 15 19.15 21.50 32.60
C THR A 15 18.58 21.53 34.01
N ASN A 16 18.60 20.40 34.71
CA ASN A 16 18.32 20.38 36.14
C ASN A 16 19.48 21.04 36.89
N ARG A 17 19.20 22.05 37.71
CA ARG A 17 20.22 22.86 38.39
C ARG A 17 21.02 22.08 39.42
N ASP A 18 20.45 21.02 40.00
CA ASP A 18 21.08 20.22 41.06
C ASP A 18 21.87 19.06 40.45
N THR A 19 21.19 18.21 39.67
CA THR A 19 21.79 16.99 39.11
C THR A 19 22.61 17.23 37.85
N LYS A 20 22.47 18.41 37.24
CA LYS A 20 23.02 18.76 35.93
C LYS A 20 22.56 17.86 34.79
N ALA A 21 21.56 17.01 35.02
CA ALA A 21 20.94 16.22 33.97
C ALA A 21 20.28 17.14 32.94
N THR A 22 20.38 16.77 31.67
CA THR A 22 19.87 17.60 30.57
C THR A 22 18.82 16.86 29.75
N LEU A 23 17.82 17.61 29.28
CA LEU A 23 16.86 17.19 28.26
C LEU A 23 17.02 18.13 27.07
N LYS A 24 17.25 17.56 25.89
CA LYS A 24 17.42 18.33 24.65
C LYS A 24 16.40 17.89 23.62
N VAL A 25 15.67 18.84 23.05
CA VAL A 25 14.82 18.57 21.88
C VAL A 25 15.68 18.58 20.63
N VAL A 26 15.62 17.51 19.85
CA VAL A 26 16.39 17.34 18.62
C VAL A 26 15.42 17.22 17.45
N ALA A 27 15.76 17.84 16.32
CA ALA A 27 14.99 17.64 15.10
C ALA A 27 15.17 16.20 14.60
N ALA A 28 14.15 15.66 13.95
CA ALA A 28 14.20 14.32 13.35
C ALA A 28 14.97 14.34 12.01
N ASP A 29 16.26 14.67 12.07
CA ASP A 29 17.20 14.68 10.94
C ASP A 29 18.53 14.04 11.34
N ALA A 30 19.08 13.19 10.47
CA ALA A 30 20.25 12.34 10.74
C ALA A 30 21.48 13.17 11.14
N ALA A 31 21.72 14.30 10.47
CA ALA A 31 22.83 15.19 10.79
C ALA A 31 22.73 15.78 12.21
N THR A 32 21.52 15.94 12.74
CA THR A 32 21.30 16.51 14.08
C THR A 32 21.31 15.47 15.19
N VAL A 33 21.10 14.20 14.85
CA VAL A 33 21.06 13.06 15.79
C VAL A 33 22.47 12.48 15.98
N SER A 34 23.29 12.49 14.93
CA SER A 34 24.64 11.96 14.95
C SER A 34 25.55 12.57 16.03
N GLY A 35 26.36 11.73 16.67
CA GLY A 35 27.37 12.12 17.67
C GLY A 35 26.83 12.41 19.08
N LYS A 36 25.52 12.33 19.32
CA LYS A 36 24.94 12.53 20.65
C LYS A 36 24.85 11.21 21.42
N LYS A 37 25.48 11.17 22.61
CA LYS A 37 25.35 10.04 23.55
C LYS A 37 24.22 10.32 24.56
N ALA A 38 23.00 9.90 24.23
CA ALA A 38 21.86 9.98 25.14
C ALA A 38 21.74 8.70 25.97
N SER A 39 21.38 8.83 27.26
CA SER A 39 20.99 7.69 28.11
C SER A 39 19.56 7.29 27.82
N ARG A 40 18.68 8.27 27.61
CA ARG A 40 17.26 8.04 27.37
C ARG A 40 16.88 8.75 26.09
N VAL A 41 16.17 8.04 25.22
CA VAL A 41 15.68 8.58 23.95
C VAL A 41 14.16 8.48 23.98
N LEU A 42 13.49 9.59 23.69
CA LEU A 42 12.04 9.61 23.48
C LEU A 42 11.79 9.95 22.02
N VAL A 43 11.06 9.08 21.35
CA VAL A 43 10.61 9.26 19.97
C VAL A 43 9.10 9.44 20.02
N ASP A 44 8.66 10.65 19.73
CA ASP A 44 7.24 10.98 19.69
C ASP A 44 6.70 10.88 18.25
N GLU A 45 5.42 10.54 18.13
CA GLU A 45 4.73 10.35 16.84
C GLU A 45 5.49 9.43 15.86
N LEU A 46 5.86 8.23 16.30
CA LEU A 46 6.62 7.25 15.49
C LEU A 46 6.06 7.02 14.07
N TRP A 47 4.74 7.08 13.87
CA TRP A 47 4.11 6.94 12.54
C TRP A 47 4.65 7.95 11.49
N LEU A 48 5.06 9.16 11.90
CA LEU A 48 5.68 10.14 11.00
C LEU A 48 7.03 9.65 10.44
N PHE A 49 7.75 8.84 11.23
CA PHE A 49 9.03 8.26 10.83
C PHE A 49 8.85 7.09 9.85
N GLY A 50 7.68 6.42 9.85
CA GLY A 50 7.35 5.38 8.87
C GLY A 50 7.36 5.88 7.41
N LYS A 51 7.19 7.19 7.22
CA LYS A 51 7.23 7.86 5.90
C LYS A 51 8.66 8.22 5.44
N LYS A 52 9.68 8.04 6.29
CA LYS A 52 11.07 8.42 5.99
C LYS A 52 11.93 7.19 5.69
N ALA A 53 12.55 7.16 4.52
CA ALA A 53 13.38 6.04 4.08
C ALA A 53 14.57 5.74 5.01
N ASN A 54 15.17 6.75 5.63
CA ASN A 54 16.35 6.62 6.51
C ASN A 54 15.99 6.61 8.00
N ALA A 55 14.71 6.48 8.36
CA ALA A 55 14.29 6.53 9.76
C ALA A 55 14.93 5.45 10.63
N ASP A 56 15.03 4.20 10.14
CA ASP A 56 15.59 3.10 10.94
C ASP A 56 17.04 3.40 11.34
N SER A 57 17.88 3.75 10.37
CA SER A 57 19.28 4.13 10.61
C SER A 57 19.39 5.30 11.59
N MET A 58 18.60 6.35 11.38
CA MET A 58 18.59 7.52 12.26
C MET A 58 18.16 7.16 13.70
N LEU A 59 17.14 6.32 13.87
CA LEU A 59 16.67 5.89 15.20
C LEU A 59 17.69 4.99 15.90
N ARG A 60 18.37 4.10 15.17
CA ARG A 60 19.46 3.27 15.70
C ARG A 60 20.64 4.14 16.15
N GLU A 61 21.01 5.14 15.36
CA GLU A 61 22.06 6.08 15.74
C GLU A 61 21.68 6.89 16.99
N ALA A 62 20.43 7.37 17.07
CA ALA A 62 19.91 8.06 18.26
C ALA A 62 20.03 7.20 19.52
N ALA A 63 19.68 5.91 19.41
CA ALA A 63 19.71 4.95 20.51
C ALA A 63 21.12 4.41 20.80
N GLY A 64 22.07 4.50 19.86
CA GLY A 64 23.40 3.90 19.98
C GLY A 64 24.22 4.39 21.18
N GLY A 65 23.94 5.60 21.69
CA GLY A 65 24.54 6.12 22.93
C GLY A 65 24.22 5.29 24.19
N GLN A 66 23.15 4.49 24.16
CA GLN A 66 22.63 3.72 25.29
C GLN A 66 23.47 2.46 25.58
N VAL A 67 24.20 1.94 24.60
CA VAL A 67 25.02 0.70 24.74
C VAL A 67 26.03 0.79 25.89
N SER A 68 26.45 1.99 26.25
CA SER A 68 27.42 2.25 27.33
C SER A 68 26.78 2.63 28.66
N ARG A 69 25.45 2.58 28.79
CA ARG A 69 24.69 3.08 29.94
C ARG A 69 23.67 2.03 30.40
N PRO A 70 23.93 1.32 31.51
CA PRO A 70 23.04 0.24 32.00
C PRO A 70 21.59 0.67 32.24
N GLU A 71 21.36 1.94 32.59
CA GLU A 71 20.04 2.53 32.82
C GLU A 71 19.38 3.13 31.56
N GLY A 72 19.97 2.88 30.39
CA GLY A 72 19.52 3.45 29.13
C GLY A 72 18.26 2.77 28.59
N TYR A 73 17.37 3.56 28.01
CA TYR A 73 16.16 3.04 27.36
C TYR A 73 15.63 3.99 26.29
N THR A 74 14.86 3.43 25.36
CA THR A 74 14.12 4.18 24.36
C THR A 74 12.62 4.07 24.59
N LEU A 75 11.92 5.20 24.64
CA LEU A 75 10.48 5.28 24.70
C LEU A 75 9.94 5.70 23.33
N TYR A 76 9.08 4.89 22.75
CA TYR A 76 8.34 5.22 21.53
C TYR A 76 6.91 5.56 21.90
N LEU A 77 6.45 6.75 21.50
CA LEU A 77 5.08 7.20 21.66
C LEU A 77 4.48 7.39 20.26
N THR A 78 3.25 6.93 20.08
CA THR A 78 2.59 7.06 18.78
C THR A 78 1.09 6.86 18.87
N THR A 79 0.40 7.37 17.85
CA THR A 79 -0.99 7.06 17.51
C THR A 79 -1.01 6.34 16.17
N GLN A 80 -2.14 5.73 15.82
CA GLN A 80 -2.31 5.24 14.45
C GLN A 80 -2.15 6.37 13.42
N SER A 81 -1.62 5.98 12.26
CA SER A 81 -1.54 6.84 11.09
C SER A 81 -2.92 6.94 10.45
N ASP A 82 -3.22 8.10 9.87
CA ASP A 82 -4.36 8.27 8.96
C ASP A 82 -4.06 7.66 7.58
N GLU A 83 -3.13 6.71 7.48
CA GLU A 83 -2.75 5.98 6.27
C GLU A 83 -2.23 4.60 6.67
N PRO A 84 -2.26 3.58 5.79
CA PRO A 84 -1.73 2.26 6.12
C PRO A 84 -0.28 2.31 6.62
N PRO A 85 0.05 1.66 7.78
CA PRO A 85 1.39 1.70 8.37
C PRO A 85 2.52 1.37 7.39
N ALA A 86 3.67 2.03 7.55
CA ALA A 86 4.83 1.89 6.66
C ALA A 86 6.15 1.91 7.42
N GLY A 87 7.20 1.33 6.81
CA GLY A 87 8.57 1.37 7.33
C GLY A 87 8.69 1.02 8.81
N VAL A 88 9.53 1.77 9.53
CA VAL A 88 9.82 1.55 10.96
C VAL A 88 8.59 1.54 11.86
N PHE A 89 7.52 2.24 11.49
CA PHE A 89 6.29 2.24 12.28
C PHE A 89 5.56 0.90 12.15
N LYS A 90 5.41 0.39 10.92
CA LYS A 90 4.79 -0.92 10.66
C LYS A 90 5.56 -2.03 11.37
N GLU A 91 6.88 -2.04 11.24
CA GLU A 91 7.76 -3.05 11.84
C GLU A 91 7.65 -3.04 13.38
N LYS A 92 7.75 -1.88 14.02
CA LYS A 92 7.66 -1.77 15.48
C LYS A 92 6.27 -2.08 16.01
N LEU A 93 5.21 -1.68 15.30
CA LEU A 93 3.84 -2.01 15.68
C LEU A 93 3.60 -3.52 15.63
N ALA A 94 4.02 -4.19 14.55
CA ALA A 94 3.94 -5.64 14.42
C ALA A 94 4.73 -6.35 15.53
N TYR A 95 5.98 -5.94 15.77
CA TYR A 95 6.81 -6.48 16.85
C TYR A 95 6.17 -6.30 18.23
N ALA A 96 5.62 -5.12 18.52
CA ALA A 96 4.96 -4.83 19.79
C ALA A 96 3.72 -5.73 20.02
N ARG A 97 2.94 -5.99 18.97
CA ARG A 97 1.82 -6.95 19.03
C ARG A 97 2.32 -8.38 19.26
N ASP A 98 3.35 -8.81 18.54
CA ASP A 98 3.91 -10.15 18.69
C ASP A 98 4.50 -10.40 20.09
N VAL A 99 5.12 -9.38 20.71
CA VAL A 99 5.59 -9.45 22.10
C VAL A 99 4.40 -9.50 23.08
N ARG A 100 3.39 -8.64 22.91
CA ARG A 100 2.17 -8.65 23.75
C ARG A 100 1.47 -10.01 23.69
N ASP A 101 1.38 -10.58 22.49
CA ASP A 101 0.68 -11.85 22.23
C ASP A 101 1.53 -13.09 22.59
N GLY A 102 2.76 -12.89 23.07
CA GLY A 102 3.66 -13.97 23.48
C GLY A 102 4.25 -14.79 22.34
N LYS A 103 4.08 -14.35 21.09
CA LYS A 103 4.74 -14.95 19.91
C LYS A 103 6.24 -14.69 19.93
N VAL A 104 6.65 -13.53 20.47
CA VAL A 104 8.04 -13.16 20.74
C VAL A 104 8.22 -12.99 22.25
N VAL A 105 9.24 -13.65 22.81
CA VAL A 105 9.60 -13.48 24.23
C VAL A 105 10.77 -12.51 24.33
N ASP A 106 10.47 -11.23 24.61
CA ASP A 106 11.45 -10.18 24.84
C ASP A 106 11.20 -9.52 26.20
N LYS A 107 12.15 -9.70 27.14
CA LYS A 107 12.03 -9.17 28.51
C LYS A 107 12.51 -7.72 28.63
N GLU A 108 13.11 -7.18 27.57
CA GLU A 108 13.64 -5.81 27.52
C GLU A 108 12.69 -4.86 26.77
N PHE A 109 11.61 -5.38 26.18
CA PHE A 109 10.59 -4.61 25.47
C PHE A 109 9.22 -4.71 26.15
N LEU A 110 8.65 -3.56 26.54
CA LEU A 110 7.32 -3.48 27.15
C LEU A 110 6.32 -2.82 26.20
N PRO A 111 5.49 -3.59 25.48
CA PRO A 111 4.41 -3.01 24.68
C PRO A 111 3.27 -2.56 25.60
N VAL A 112 2.85 -1.30 25.46
CA VAL A 112 1.62 -0.77 26.07
C VAL A 112 0.72 -0.28 24.95
N LEU A 113 -0.18 -1.16 24.50
CA LEU A 113 -1.05 -0.93 23.35
C LEU A 113 -2.49 -0.71 23.81
N TYR A 114 -3.07 0.42 23.41
CA TYR A 114 -4.48 0.73 23.57
C TYR A 114 -5.17 0.58 22.22
N GLU A 115 -5.60 -0.63 21.88
CA GLU A 115 -6.21 -0.95 20.60
C GLU A 115 -7.39 -1.90 20.76
N PHE A 116 -8.30 -1.85 19.79
CA PHE A 116 -9.42 -2.79 19.71
C PHE A 116 -8.92 -4.20 19.38
N PRO A 117 -9.43 -5.25 20.05
CA PRO A 117 -9.26 -6.63 19.60
C PRO A 117 -9.73 -6.82 18.15
N GLU A 118 -9.10 -7.76 17.43
CA GLU A 118 -9.43 -8.03 16.02
C GLU A 118 -10.90 -8.43 15.82
N GLU A 119 -11.47 -9.22 16.73
CA GLU A 119 -12.87 -9.63 16.70
C GLU A 119 -13.83 -8.43 16.82
N MET A 120 -13.51 -7.47 17.69
CA MET A 120 -14.30 -6.24 17.83
C MET A 120 -14.24 -5.37 16.56
N LEU A 121 -13.08 -5.31 15.91
CA LEU A 121 -12.96 -4.60 14.62
C LEU A 121 -13.76 -5.29 13.53
N ALA A 122 -13.72 -6.62 13.45
CA ALA A 122 -14.48 -7.41 12.49
C ALA A 122 -16.01 -7.27 12.65
N ASN A 123 -16.47 -6.99 13.88
CA ASN A 123 -17.87 -6.77 14.22
C ASN A 123 -18.29 -5.29 14.23
N ASP A 124 -17.44 -4.38 13.73
CA ASP A 124 -17.67 -2.92 13.73
C ASP A 124 -17.91 -2.32 15.13
N GLU A 125 -17.47 -2.99 16.20
CA GLU A 125 -17.71 -2.56 17.58
C GLU A 125 -16.94 -1.29 17.95
N HIS A 126 -15.92 -0.93 17.17
CA HIS A 126 -15.21 0.34 17.27
C HIS A 126 -16.10 1.53 16.91
N LEU A 127 -17.24 1.32 16.22
CA LEU A 127 -18.21 2.37 15.91
C LEU A 127 -19.20 2.63 17.06
N ASN A 128 -19.23 1.76 18.07
CA ASN A 128 -20.06 1.95 19.26
C ASN A 128 -19.35 2.90 20.24
N PRO A 129 -19.89 4.10 20.53
CA PRO A 129 -19.24 5.05 21.43
C PRO A 129 -19.02 4.52 22.85
N ALA A 130 -19.80 3.53 23.29
CA ALA A 130 -19.60 2.87 24.57
C ALA A 130 -18.24 2.19 24.68
N ASN A 131 -17.59 1.85 23.56
CA ASN A 131 -16.31 1.18 23.51
C ASN A 131 -15.11 2.14 23.37
N PHE A 132 -15.32 3.45 23.26
CA PHE A 132 -14.24 4.42 23.03
C PHE A 132 -13.21 4.48 24.16
N TYR A 133 -13.55 4.00 25.37
CA TYR A 133 -12.60 3.90 26.49
C TYR A 133 -11.42 2.98 26.20
N ILE A 134 -11.56 2.01 25.29
CA ILE A 134 -10.53 1.01 24.97
C ILE A 134 -9.24 1.68 24.49
N THR A 135 -9.38 2.69 23.62
CA THR A 135 -8.24 3.40 23.02
C THR A 135 -7.98 4.76 23.65
N ASN A 136 -8.79 5.15 24.63
CA ASN A 136 -8.68 6.41 25.35
C ASN A 136 -8.45 6.13 26.85
N PRO A 137 -7.24 5.70 27.26
CA PRO A 137 -6.96 5.31 28.65
C PRO A 137 -7.11 6.43 29.67
N ASN A 138 -7.16 7.69 29.22
CA ASN A 138 -7.35 8.87 30.06
C ASN A 138 -8.73 9.52 29.84
N LEU A 139 -9.71 8.74 29.39
CA LEU A 139 -11.09 9.18 29.22
C LEU A 139 -11.68 9.68 30.55
N GLY A 140 -12.36 10.81 30.51
CA GLY A 140 -12.88 11.51 31.69
C GLY A 140 -11.86 12.42 32.37
N ARG A 141 -10.60 12.47 31.92
CA ARG A 141 -9.55 13.36 32.43
C ARG A 141 -9.07 14.36 31.38
N SER A 142 -8.47 13.88 30.29
CA SER A 142 -7.96 14.74 29.20
C SER A 142 -8.92 14.87 28.02
N VAL A 143 -9.78 13.87 27.82
CA VAL A 143 -10.84 13.89 26.81
C VAL A 143 -12.13 13.42 27.48
N SER A 144 -13.27 14.01 27.12
CA SER A 144 -14.57 13.57 27.65
C SER A 144 -15.29 12.67 26.66
N GLN A 145 -16.06 11.71 27.19
CA GLN A 145 -16.94 10.84 26.40
C GLN A 145 -17.89 11.66 25.53
N SER A 146 -18.51 12.69 26.12
CA SER A 146 -19.43 13.60 25.43
C SER A 146 -18.79 14.32 24.25
N TRP A 147 -17.50 14.66 24.35
CA TRP A 147 -16.76 15.30 23.26
C TRP A 147 -16.48 14.31 22.13
N LEU A 148 -16.01 13.09 22.46
CA LEU A 148 -15.76 12.05 21.45
C LEU A 148 -17.03 11.68 20.69
N GLU A 149 -18.14 11.48 21.40
CA GLU A 149 -19.45 11.24 20.78
C GLU A 149 -19.90 12.41 19.89
N ALA A 150 -19.67 13.65 20.33
CA ALA A 150 -20.01 14.82 19.53
C ALA A 150 -19.17 14.93 18.26
N GLN A 151 -17.87 14.62 18.32
CA GLN A 151 -17.02 14.56 17.13
C GLN A 151 -17.41 13.38 16.23
N PHE A 152 -17.72 12.22 16.80
CA PHE A 152 -18.19 11.07 16.05
C PHE A 152 -19.49 11.38 15.27
N ARG A 153 -20.48 12.02 15.91
CA ARG A 153 -21.70 12.48 15.21
C ARG A 153 -21.44 13.46 14.07
N LYS A 154 -20.43 14.33 14.19
CA LYS A 154 -20.07 15.27 13.10
C LYS A 154 -19.52 14.54 11.88
N ILE A 155 -18.85 13.41 12.09
CA ILE A 155 -18.23 12.64 11.02
C ILE A 155 -19.12 11.51 10.49
N GLU A 156 -20.24 11.20 11.15
CA GLU A 156 -21.11 10.07 10.78
C GLU A 156 -21.60 10.17 9.33
N ASN A 157 -21.94 11.38 8.90
CA ASN A 157 -22.30 11.71 7.52
C ASN A 157 -21.15 12.34 6.73
N ALA A 158 -19.93 12.36 7.28
CA ALA A 158 -18.79 12.91 6.56
C ALA A 158 -18.48 12.03 5.36
N GLU A 159 -18.53 12.71 4.23
CA GLU A 159 -18.18 12.21 2.91
C GLU A 159 -16.85 12.84 2.47
N ASP A 160 -15.90 12.89 3.39
CA ASP A 160 -14.51 13.24 3.14
C ASP A 160 -13.67 12.41 4.12
N GLY A 161 -12.35 12.31 3.91
CA GLY A 161 -11.44 11.48 4.72
C GLY A 161 -11.44 11.75 6.24
N THR A 162 -12.30 12.63 6.73
CA THR A 162 -12.50 12.96 8.14
C THR A 162 -12.85 11.74 9.00
N LYS A 163 -13.59 10.74 8.49
CA LYS A 163 -13.85 9.48 9.23
C LYS A 163 -12.56 8.74 9.57
N GLN A 164 -11.70 8.58 8.57
CA GLN A 164 -10.41 7.91 8.70
C GLN A 164 -9.49 8.64 9.68
N VAL A 165 -9.46 9.98 9.64
CA VAL A 165 -8.70 10.78 10.60
C VAL A 165 -9.23 10.55 12.02
N PHE A 166 -10.55 10.54 12.22
CA PHE A 166 -11.12 10.27 13.54
C PHE A 166 -10.80 8.85 14.03
N TYR A 167 -10.93 7.85 13.16
CA TYR A 167 -10.63 6.45 13.49
C TYR A 167 -9.16 6.28 13.89
N ALA A 168 -8.23 6.87 13.14
CA ALA A 168 -6.81 6.81 13.47
C ALA A 168 -6.48 7.59 14.75
N LYS A 169 -6.97 8.83 14.89
CA LYS A 169 -6.52 9.77 15.94
C LYS A 169 -7.29 9.68 17.26
N HIS A 170 -8.53 9.21 17.24
CA HIS A 170 -9.37 9.12 18.44
C HIS A 170 -9.74 7.68 18.80
N LEU A 171 -9.83 6.79 17.82
CA LEU A 171 -10.15 5.38 18.05
C LEU A 171 -8.92 4.48 17.89
N ASN A 172 -7.75 5.01 17.57
CA ASN A 172 -6.51 4.26 17.37
C ASN A 172 -6.69 3.02 16.47
N VAL A 173 -7.55 3.13 15.44
CA VAL A 173 -7.83 2.06 14.47
C VAL A 173 -6.80 2.12 13.36
N GLU A 174 -6.24 0.96 13.00
CA GLU A 174 -5.32 0.83 11.88
C GLU A 174 -6.07 0.99 10.55
N ILE A 175 -5.66 1.95 9.72
CA ILE A 175 -6.32 2.20 8.44
C ILE A 175 -5.85 1.18 7.39
N GLY A 176 -6.75 0.28 6.99
CA GLY A 176 -6.55 -0.69 5.91
C GLY A 176 -6.92 -0.18 4.51
N VAL A 177 -6.95 -1.11 3.54
CA VAL A 177 -7.35 -0.86 2.14
C VAL A 177 -8.85 -0.58 2.08
N GLY A 178 -9.26 0.58 1.56
CA GLY A 178 -10.68 0.89 1.26
C GLY A 178 -11.46 1.67 2.32
N LEU A 179 -10.84 2.14 3.41
CA LEU A 179 -11.51 2.94 4.46
C LEU A 179 -11.56 4.46 4.18
N ARG A 180 -11.19 4.90 2.97
CA ARG A 180 -11.27 6.30 2.52
C ARG A 180 -12.68 6.59 1.98
N HIS A 181 -13.23 7.77 2.24
CA HIS A 181 -14.56 8.15 1.72
C HIS A 181 -14.60 8.13 0.17
N ASP A 182 -13.58 8.68 -0.46
CA ASP A 182 -13.46 8.75 -1.90
C ASP A 182 -12.85 7.47 -2.49
N ALA A 183 -12.69 6.42 -1.67
CA ALA A 183 -12.13 5.16 -2.10
C ALA A 183 -12.95 4.54 -3.21
N TRP A 184 -12.24 3.89 -4.12
CA TRP A 184 -12.85 2.94 -5.02
C TRP A 184 -13.54 1.81 -4.25
N ILE A 185 -14.82 1.58 -4.53
CA ILE A 185 -15.68 0.60 -3.84
C ILE A 185 -15.09 -0.81 -3.85
N GLY A 186 -14.36 -1.17 -4.91
CA GLY A 186 -13.69 -2.47 -5.01
C GLY A 186 -12.68 -2.72 -3.89
N ALA A 187 -12.10 -1.66 -3.31
CA ALA A 187 -11.14 -1.75 -2.22
C ALA A 187 -11.69 -2.44 -0.97
N VAL A 188 -12.99 -2.28 -0.68
CA VAL A 188 -13.68 -2.93 0.46
C VAL A 188 -13.57 -4.46 0.38
N TYR A 189 -13.60 -5.01 -0.83
CA TYR A 189 -13.61 -6.45 -1.08
C TYR A 189 -12.21 -6.98 -1.45
N TRP A 190 -11.19 -6.13 -1.46
CA TRP A 190 -9.87 -6.52 -1.95
C TRP A 190 -9.18 -7.54 -1.03
N ALA A 191 -9.13 -7.27 0.28
CA ALA A 191 -8.41 -8.15 1.23
C ALA A 191 -8.92 -9.61 1.20
N GLN A 192 -10.24 -9.81 1.08
CA GLN A 192 -10.87 -11.13 0.99
C GLN A 192 -10.71 -11.81 -0.39
N ALA A 193 -10.24 -11.07 -1.40
CA ALA A 193 -10.02 -11.58 -2.75
C ALA A 193 -8.60 -12.16 -2.93
N LYS A 194 -7.75 -12.16 -1.90
CA LYS A 194 -6.48 -12.88 -1.94
C LYS A 194 -6.74 -14.35 -2.26
N ALA A 195 -6.02 -14.91 -3.23
CA ALA A 195 -6.10 -16.32 -3.54
C ALA A 195 -5.72 -17.17 -2.32
N ALA A 196 -6.49 -18.21 -2.04
CA ALA A 196 -6.11 -19.22 -1.07
C ALA A 196 -4.88 -19.98 -1.59
N VAL A 197 -3.93 -20.30 -0.72
CA VAL A 197 -2.65 -20.93 -1.12
C VAL A 197 -2.88 -22.28 -1.80
N GLU A 198 -3.97 -22.97 -1.43
CA GLU A 198 -4.40 -24.24 -2.03
C GLU A 198 -4.86 -24.09 -3.48
N LEU A 199 -5.32 -22.89 -3.86
CA LEU A 199 -5.71 -22.56 -5.23
C LEU A 199 -4.50 -22.05 -6.02
N TRP A 200 -3.81 -21.06 -5.47
CA TRP A 200 -2.70 -20.38 -6.14
C TRP A 200 -1.83 -19.67 -5.10
N ASP A 201 -0.52 -19.89 -5.19
CA ASP A 201 0.48 -19.29 -4.30
C ASP A 201 0.82 -17.82 -4.63
N GLY A 202 0.27 -17.28 -5.71
CA GLY A 202 0.55 -15.92 -6.19
C GLY A 202 1.75 -15.81 -7.14
N SER A 203 2.41 -16.93 -7.48
CA SER A 203 3.53 -16.96 -8.42
C SER A 203 3.08 -16.78 -9.88
N LEU A 204 3.99 -16.29 -10.73
CA LEU A 204 3.73 -16.20 -12.17
C LEU A 204 3.67 -17.59 -12.80
N GLU A 205 4.53 -18.50 -12.36
CA GLU A 205 4.60 -19.88 -12.83
C GLU A 205 3.27 -20.60 -12.57
N GLY A 206 2.76 -20.54 -11.34
CA GLY A 206 1.44 -21.08 -11.01
C GLY A 206 0.32 -20.41 -11.79
N PHE A 207 0.41 -19.10 -12.03
CA PHE A 207 -0.57 -18.40 -12.88
C PHE A 207 -0.62 -18.99 -14.30
N LEU A 208 0.53 -19.18 -14.94
CA LEU A 208 0.63 -19.71 -16.30
C LEU A 208 0.08 -21.15 -16.39
N GLU A 209 0.28 -21.95 -15.34
CA GLU A 209 -0.23 -23.33 -15.29
C GLU A 209 -1.75 -23.40 -15.10
N LEU A 210 -2.32 -22.49 -14.31
CA LEU A 210 -3.71 -22.54 -13.85
C LEU A 210 -4.74 -21.94 -14.82
N VAL A 211 -4.32 -21.07 -15.74
CA VAL A 211 -5.25 -20.28 -16.58
C VAL A 211 -5.39 -20.84 -18.01
N GLU A 212 -6.60 -20.85 -18.55
CA GLU A 212 -6.86 -21.33 -19.93
C GLU A 212 -6.61 -20.25 -20.99
N VAL A 213 -6.72 -18.98 -20.59
CA VAL A 213 -6.44 -17.81 -21.41
C VAL A 213 -5.97 -16.69 -20.50
N ALA A 214 -5.05 -15.88 -20.99
CA ALA A 214 -4.59 -14.67 -20.33
C ALA A 214 -4.75 -13.46 -21.26
N VAL A 215 -4.91 -12.29 -20.65
CA VAL A 215 -4.74 -10.99 -21.30
C VAL A 215 -3.85 -10.13 -20.42
N ALA A 216 -3.17 -9.18 -21.04
CA ALA A 216 -2.35 -8.21 -20.34
C ALA A 216 -3.00 -6.82 -20.40
N GLY A 217 -2.81 -6.07 -19.33
CA GLY A 217 -3.09 -4.65 -19.27
C GLY A 217 -1.83 -3.90 -18.85
N ILE A 218 -1.61 -2.75 -19.45
CA ILE A 218 -0.41 -1.93 -19.25
C ILE A 218 -0.83 -0.49 -18.99
N ASP A 219 -0.20 0.14 -18.01
CA ASP A 219 -0.25 1.58 -17.79
C ASP A 219 1.18 2.11 -17.82
N GLY A 220 1.56 2.69 -18.96
CA GLY A 220 2.90 3.24 -19.19
C GLY A 220 3.05 4.58 -18.47
N GLY A 221 3.90 4.62 -17.46
CA GLY A 221 4.27 5.84 -16.75
C GLY A 221 5.44 6.56 -17.42
N GLY A 222 5.49 7.90 -17.32
CA GLY A 222 6.70 8.64 -17.62
C GLY A 222 7.78 8.43 -16.54
N LEU A 223 8.91 9.13 -16.63
CA LEU A 223 10.02 9.01 -15.67
C LEU A 223 9.65 9.33 -14.19
N ASP A 224 8.47 9.91 -13.94
CA ASP A 224 7.99 10.30 -12.61
C ASP A 224 6.75 9.48 -12.15
N ASP A 225 6.42 8.40 -12.88
CA ASP A 225 5.32 7.47 -12.58
C ASP A 225 5.84 6.04 -12.45
N LEU A 226 4.97 5.13 -11.97
CA LEU A 226 5.24 3.70 -12.06
C LEU A 226 4.81 3.19 -13.44
N PHE A 227 5.60 2.30 -14.04
CA PHE A 227 5.15 1.51 -15.18
C PHE A 227 4.42 0.28 -14.64
N GLY A 228 3.12 0.15 -14.89
CA GLY A 228 2.30 -0.95 -14.38
C GLY A 228 2.01 -2.03 -15.42
N LEU A 229 2.20 -3.31 -15.05
CA LEU A 229 1.73 -4.48 -15.78
C LEU A 229 0.72 -5.25 -14.94
N ALA A 230 -0.37 -5.69 -15.58
CA ALA A 230 -1.33 -6.64 -15.03
C ALA A 230 -1.50 -7.81 -16.00
N LEU A 231 -1.33 -9.04 -15.53
CA LEU A 231 -1.76 -10.24 -16.20
C LEU A 231 -3.06 -10.72 -15.56
N LEU A 232 -4.09 -10.88 -16.38
CA LEU A 232 -5.40 -11.35 -15.95
C LEU A 232 -5.73 -12.62 -16.72
N GLY A 233 -5.92 -13.71 -15.99
CA GLY A 233 -6.17 -15.03 -16.58
C GLY A 233 -7.47 -15.63 -16.09
N ARG A 234 -8.12 -16.42 -16.95
CA ARG A 234 -9.35 -17.16 -16.60
C ARG A 234 -8.97 -18.57 -16.18
N LEU A 235 -9.41 -18.99 -15.00
CA LEU A 235 -9.00 -20.26 -14.40
C LEU A 235 -9.54 -21.45 -15.20
N LYS A 236 -8.70 -22.46 -15.46
CA LYS A 236 -9.10 -23.71 -16.16
C LYS A 236 -10.20 -24.46 -15.42
N SER A 237 -10.08 -24.57 -14.09
CA SER A 237 -10.97 -25.38 -13.24
C SER A 237 -12.31 -24.70 -12.92
N ASP A 238 -12.38 -23.37 -12.96
CA ASP A 238 -13.62 -22.60 -12.89
C ASP A 238 -13.52 -21.36 -13.79
N PRO A 239 -14.02 -21.43 -15.04
CA PRO A 239 -13.95 -20.32 -15.98
C PRO A 239 -14.67 -19.04 -15.53
N ARG A 240 -15.45 -19.06 -14.44
CA ARG A 240 -16.00 -17.82 -13.86
C ARG A 240 -14.94 -17.03 -13.09
N THR A 241 -13.95 -17.73 -12.53
CA THR A 241 -12.90 -17.17 -11.70
C THR A 241 -11.75 -16.60 -12.54
N TRP A 242 -11.36 -15.37 -12.24
CA TRP A 242 -10.18 -14.72 -12.81
C TRP A 242 -9.06 -14.64 -11.78
N LEU A 243 -7.83 -14.87 -12.22
CA LEU A 243 -6.61 -14.65 -11.45
C LEU A 243 -5.93 -13.36 -11.93
N MET A 244 -5.54 -12.49 -11.00
CA MET A 244 -4.83 -11.24 -11.30
C MET A 244 -3.44 -11.25 -10.67
N TRP A 245 -2.43 -11.08 -11.51
CA TRP A 245 -1.03 -10.92 -11.13
C TRP A 245 -0.50 -9.58 -11.65
N ASN A 246 0.28 -8.86 -10.85
CA ASN A 246 0.80 -7.56 -11.21
C ASN A 246 2.31 -7.46 -11.02
N ARG A 247 2.94 -6.57 -11.77
CA ARG A 247 4.31 -6.10 -11.50
C ARG A 247 4.42 -4.63 -11.91
N ALA A 248 5.33 -3.92 -11.27
CA ALA A 248 5.64 -2.55 -11.64
C ALA A 248 7.14 -2.32 -11.80
N TRP A 249 7.47 -1.25 -12.52
CA TRP A 249 8.82 -0.72 -12.66
C TRP A 249 8.83 0.77 -12.30
N ALA A 250 9.95 1.25 -11.77
CA ALA A 250 10.14 2.67 -11.46
C ALA A 250 11.56 3.10 -11.79
N HIS A 251 11.69 4.23 -12.49
CA HIS A 251 12.97 4.89 -12.74
C HIS A 251 13.52 5.54 -11.47
N LEU A 252 14.83 5.78 -11.44
CA LEU A 252 15.50 6.43 -10.31
C LEU A 252 14.85 7.77 -9.93
N ASP A 253 14.40 8.54 -10.92
CA ASP A 253 13.68 9.80 -10.76
C ASP A 253 12.49 9.70 -9.79
N VAL A 254 11.72 8.61 -9.80
CA VAL A 254 10.60 8.41 -8.88
C VAL A 254 11.10 8.40 -7.43
N PHE A 255 12.21 7.71 -7.15
CA PHE A 255 12.80 7.65 -5.82
C PHE A 255 13.43 8.98 -5.38
N GLU A 256 13.85 9.81 -6.32
CA GLU A 256 14.41 11.13 -6.06
C GLU A 256 13.32 12.18 -5.81
N ARG A 257 12.27 12.16 -6.60
CA ARG A 257 11.19 13.15 -6.58
C ARG A 257 10.11 12.82 -5.55
N ARG A 258 9.78 11.53 -5.37
CA ARG A 258 8.65 11.06 -4.55
C ARG A 258 9.11 10.55 -3.18
N LYS A 259 9.83 11.41 -2.44
CA LYS A 259 10.41 11.07 -1.13
C LYS A 259 9.39 10.58 -0.10
N ASP A 260 8.13 10.98 -0.23
CA ASP A 260 7.02 10.59 0.64
C ASP A 260 6.57 9.13 0.49
N ILE A 261 6.88 8.47 -0.65
CA ILE A 261 6.49 7.08 -0.91
C ILE A 261 7.66 6.10 -0.98
N VAL A 262 8.92 6.57 -0.88
CA VAL A 262 10.12 5.73 -1.03
C VAL A 262 10.10 4.52 -0.09
N SER A 263 9.62 4.65 1.16
CA SER A 263 9.53 3.50 2.07
C SER A 263 8.61 2.41 1.53
N LYS A 264 7.47 2.77 0.93
CA LYS A 264 6.56 1.82 0.27
C LYS A 264 7.20 1.17 -0.95
N LEU A 265 7.90 1.96 -1.79
CA LEU A 265 8.60 1.43 -2.95
C LEU A 265 9.66 0.39 -2.55
N THR A 266 10.40 0.65 -1.47
CA THR A 266 11.34 -0.32 -0.90
C THR A 266 10.64 -1.60 -0.45
N ASP A 267 9.50 -1.51 0.25
CA ASP A 267 8.71 -2.69 0.65
C ASP A 267 8.33 -3.54 -0.57
N PHE A 268 7.90 -2.91 -1.67
CA PHE A 268 7.52 -3.60 -2.92
C PHE A 268 8.73 -4.23 -3.64
N MET A 269 9.89 -3.58 -3.57
CA MET A 269 11.14 -4.15 -4.08
C MET A 269 11.57 -5.38 -3.29
N SER A 270 11.42 -5.37 -1.96
CA SER A 270 11.68 -6.54 -1.13
C SER A 270 10.77 -7.72 -1.46
N GLU A 271 9.51 -7.46 -1.85
CA GLU A 271 8.57 -8.47 -2.36
C GLU A 271 8.79 -8.82 -3.84
N ARG A 272 9.72 -8.14 -4.53
CA ARG A 272 9.98 -8.28 -5.98
C ARG A 272 8.75 -7.99 -6.86
N THR A 273 7.81 -7.20 -6.35
CA THR A 273 6.63 -6.73 -7.09
C THR A 273 6.88 -5.38 -7.76
N LEU A 274 7.88 -4.64 -7.29
CA LEU A 274 8.44 -3.45 -7.95
C LEU A 274 9.90 -3.67 -8.31
N ILE A 275 10.28 -3.34 -9.55
CA ILE A 275 11.67 -3.31 -10.01
C ILE A 275 12.13 -1.85 -10.14
N LYS A 276 13.32 -1.56 -9.63
CA LYS A 276 13.97 -0.25 -9.83
C LYS A 276 14.82 -0.31 -11.11
N CYS A 277 14.46 0.49 -12.11
CA CYS A 277 15.22 0.58 -13.35
C CYS A 277 16.57 1.27 -13.12
N VAL A 278 17.59 0.72 -13.74
CA VAL A 278 18.95 1.30 -13.82
C VAL A 278 19.25 1.83 -15.22
N GLU A 279 18.60 1.29 -16.26
CA GLU A 279 18.72 1.76 -17.64
C GLU A 279 17.40 2.39 -18.14
N PRO A 280 17.45 3.36 -19.07
CA PRO A 280 16.26 4.12 -19.52
C PRO A 280 15.13 3.30 -20.14
N THR A 281 15.41 2.10 -20.68
CA THR A 281 14.43 1.25 -21.38
C THR A 281 14.25 -0.12 -20.71
N GLN A 282 14.78 -0.31 -19.50
CA GLN A 282 14.75 -1.59 -18.81
C GLN A 282 13.31 -2.06 -18.53
N ASP A 283 12.43 -1.14 -18.15
CA ASP A 283 11.00 -1.38 -17.97
C ASP A 283 10.34 -1.95 -19.24
N LEU A 284 10.64 -1.37 -20.41
CA LEU A 284 10.08 -1.83 -21.68
C LEU A 284 10.51 -3.26 -22.02
N VAL A 285 11.80 -3.55 -21.87
CA VAL A 285 12.39 -4.86 -22.16
C VAL A 285 11.85 -5.91 -21.20
N GLU A 286 11.84 -5.65 -19.89
CA GLU A 286 11.39 -6.62 -18.89
C GLU A 286 9.87 -6.86 -18.95
N VAL A 287 9.07 -5.85 -19.31
CA VAL A 287 7.64 -6.03 -19.59
C VAL A 287 7.47 -6.93 -20.80
N ALA A 288 8.23 -6.69 -21.87
CA ALA A 288 8.18 -7.51 -23.07
C ALA A 288 8.63 -8.95 -22.81
N ASP A 289 9.64 -9.18 -21.95
CA ASP A 289 10.07 -10.51 -21.51
C ASP A 289 8.90 -11.28 -20.84
N LEU A 290 8.17 -10.62 -19.93
CA LEU A 290 7.06 -11.26 -19.23
C LEU A 290 5.87 -11.56 -20.15
N LEU A 291 5.59 -10.67 -21.10
CA LEU A 291 4.56 -10.91 -22.11
C LEU A 291 4.95 -12.05 -23.04
N GLU A 292 6.22 -12.14 -23.42
CA GLU A 292 6.74 -13.23 -24.25
C GLU A 292 6.58 -14.59 -23.56
N LEU A 293 6.82 -14.69 -22.25
CA LEU A 293 6.53 -15.91 -21.48
C LEU A 293 5.06 -16.35 -21.59
N VAL A 294 4.11 -15.40 -21.51
CA VAL A 294 2.67 -15.70 -21.65
C VAL A 294 2.33 -16.09 -23.09
N LYS A 295 2.96 -15.46 -24.07
CA LYS A 295 2.81 -15.78 -25.49
C LYS A 295 3.32 -17.18 -25.80
N ASP A 296 4.51 -17.52 -25.32
CA ASP A 296 5.17 -18.81 -25.54
C ASP A 296 4.45 -19.95 -24.82
N ALA A 297 3.78 -19.66 -23.70
CA ALA A 297 2.84 -20.58 -23.06
C ALA A 297 1.54 -20.79 -23.86
N GLY A 298 1.33 -20.08 -24.97
CA GLY A 298 0.14 -20.18 -25.83
C GLY A 298 -1.13 -19.61 -25.20
N LEU A 299 -1.01 -18.74 -24.20
CA LEU A 299 -2.14 -18.27 -23.39
C LEU A 299 -2.80 -17.00 -23.92
N PHE A 300 -2.11 -16.24 -24.78
CA PHE A 300 -2.69 -15.05 -25.38
C PHE A 300 -3.67 -15.39 -26.51
N PRO A 301 -4.80 -14.66 -26.62
CA PRO A 301 -5.65 -14.73 -27.81
C PRO A 301 -4.90 -14.18 -29.05
N ALA A 302 -5.36 -14.57 -30.23
CA ALA A 302 -4.81 -14.06 -31.49
C ALA A 302 -5.07 -12.56 -31.72
N GLU A 303 -6.15 -12.03 -31.12
CA GLU A 303 -6.53 -10.63 -31.19
C GLU A 303 -6.81 -10.12 -29.78
N ALA A 304 -6.58 -8.83 -29.56
CA ALA A 304 -6.92 -8.16 -28.29
C ALA A 304 -6.33 -8.83 -27.05
N ALA A 305 -5.04 -9.20 -27.10
CA ALA A 305 -4.31 -9.82 -26.02
C ALA A 305 -3.75 -8.82 -25.00
N ILE A 306 -3.34 -7.64 -25.46
CA ILE A 306 -2.62 -6.64 -24.66
C ILE A 306 -3.33 -5.29 -24.76
N GLY A 307 -3.76 -4.75 -23.62
CA GLY A 307 -4.48 -3.48 -23.52
C GLY A 307 -3.61 -2.40 -22.92
N LEU A 308 -3.51 -1.25 -23.59
CA LEU A 308 -2.65 -0.15 -23.16
C LEU A 308 -3.28 1.21 -23.43
N ASP A 309 -2.95 2.22 -22.62
CA ASP A 309 -3.19 3.61 -23.02
C ASP A 309 -2.26 3.95 -24.19
N PRO A 310 -2.76 4.41 -25.36
CA PRO A 310 -1.92 4.78 -26.49
C PRO A 310 -0.93 5.92 -26.19
N GLN A 311 -1.11 6.68 -25.11
CA GLN A 311 -0.19 7.76 -24.74
C GLN A 311 1.08 7.20 -24.09
N GLY A 312 2.26 7.54 -24.64
CA GLY A 312 3.55 7.27 -23.98
C GLY A 312 4.13 5.85 -24.17
N VAL A 313 3.51 5.02 -25.01
CA VAL A 313 3.85 3.58 -25.17
C VAL A 313 4.47 3.23 -26.52
N ALA A 314 4.81 4.21 -27.36
CA ALA A 314 5.34 3.96 -28.71
C ALA A 314 6.57 3.04 -28.69
N ALA A 315 7.53 3.30 -27.79
CA ALA A 315 8.73 2.48 -27.65
C ALA A 315 8.43 1.04 -27.19
N LEU A 316 7.38 0.83 -26.38
CA LEU A 316 6.93 -0.50 -26.00
C LEU A 316 6.32 -1.24 -27.20
N VAL A 317 5.54 -0.55 -28.03
CA VAL A 317 4.94 -1.15 -29.22
C VAL A 317 6.03 -1.60 -30.21
N ASP A 318 7.09 -0.81 -30.38
CA ASP A 318 8.24 -1.17 -31.20
C ASP A 318 8.98 -2.41 -30.63
N GLU A 319 9.23 -2.44 -29.32
CA GLU A 319 9.84 -3.58 -28.63
C GLU A 319 9.02 -4.88 -28.80
N LEU A 320 7.70 -4.80 -28.58
CA LEU A 320 6.80 -5.95 -28.73
C LEU A 320 6.72 -6.41 -30.20
N SER A 321 6.72 -5.48 -31.15
CA SER A 321 6.74 -5.81 -32.58
C SER A 321 8.03 -6.58 -32.95
N GLY A 322 9.18 -6.17 -32.40
CA GLY A 322 10.45 -6.86 -32.55
C GLY A 322 10.45 -8.31 -32.05
N ARG A 323 9.57 -8.63 -31.08
CA ARG A 323 9.37 -9.97 -30.51
C ARG A 323 8.22 -10.75 -31.14
N GLY A 324 7.68 -10.27 -32.26
CA GLY A 324 6.65 -10.96 -33.01
C GLY A 324 5.26 -10.92 -32.38
N PHE A 325 4.95 -9.90 -31.56
CA PHE A 325 3.56 -9.54 -31.27
C PHE A 325 2.96 -8.81 -32.47
N THR A 326 1.70 -9.12 -32.79
CA THR A 326 1.02 -8.48 -33.93
C THR A 326 0.27 -7.21 -33.51
N ALA A 327 0.01 -6.33 -34.47
CA ALA A 327 -0.84 -5.15 -34.25
C ALA A 327 -2.25 -5.54 -33.77
N ASP A 328 -2.79 -6.67 -34.25
CA ASP A 328 -4.13 -7.15 -33.84
C ASP A 328 -4.17 -7.63 -32.38
N GLN A 329 -3.03 -8.04 -31.82
CA GLN A 329 -2.91 -8.37 -30.40
C GLN A 329 -2.89 -7.14 -29.49
N LEU A 330 -2.54 -5.97 -30.02
CA LEU A 330 -2.39 -4.72 -29.29
C LEU A 330 -3.66 -3.87 -29.41
N VAL A 331 -4.30 -3.56 -28.28
CA VAL A 331 -5.53 -2.76 -28.24
C VAL A 331 -5.30 -1.49 -27.44
N ALA A 332 -5.52 -0.36 -28.10
CA ALA A 332 -5.66 0.93 -27.42
C ALA A 332 -6.90 0.90 -26.52
N VAL A 333 -6.69 1.08 -25.21
CA VAL A 333 -7.74 1.23 -24.19
C VAL A 333 -7.74 2.69 -23.76
N PRO A 334 -8.63 3.52 -24.33
CA PRO A 334 -8.63 4.94 -24.03
C PRO A 334 -9.10 5.16 -22.58
N GLN A 335 -8.28 5.85 -21.80
CA GLN A 335 -8.53 6.11 -20.37
C GLN A 335 -9.77 7.01 -20.15
N GLY A 336 -10.19 7.13 -18.89
CA GLY A 336 -11.33 7.96 -18.47
C GLY A 336 -12.66 7.21 -18.48
N PHE A 337 -13.74 7.84 -18.97
CA PHE A 337 -15.10 7.29 -18.85
C PHE A 337 -15.29 5.91 -19.50
N ARG A 338 -14.47 5.56 -20.50
CA ARG A 338 -14.53 4.27 -21.19
C ARG A 338 -14.11 3.09 -20.29
N LEU A 339 -13.37 3.36 -19.21
CA LEU A 339 -13.03 2.36 -18.19
C LEU A 339 -14.14 2.15 -17.15
N THR A 340 -15.22 2.92 -17.15
CA THR A 340 -16.33 2.74 -16.18
C THR A 340 -16.84 1.29 -16.16
N GLY A 341 -16.91 0.63 -17.33
CA GLY A 341 -17.32 -0.77 -17.42
C GLY A 341 -16.35 -1.72 -16.71
N ALA A 342 -15.04 -1.54 -16.94
CA ALA A 342 -14.00 -2.32 -16.28
C ALA A 342 -13.99 -2.09 -14.77
N ILE A 343 -14.02 -0.83 -14.32
CA ILE A 343 -14.02 -0.48 -12.89
C ILE A 343 -15.19 -1.13 -12.15
N LYS A 344 -16.43 -0.95 -12.65
CA LYS A 344 -17.63 -1.57 -12.06
C LYS A 344 -17.67 -3.09 -12.20
N GLY A 345 -17.10 -3.62 -13.29
CA GLY A 345 -16.97 -5.06 -13.51
C GLY A 345 -16.06 -5.70 -12.47
N THR A 346 -14.91 -5.08 -12.18
CA THR A 346 -13.98 -5.50 -11.14
C THR A 346 -14.61 -5.45 -9.76
N GLU A 347 -15.35 -4.38 -9.41
CA GLU A 347 -16.10 -4.29 -8.15
C GLU A 347 -17.03 -5.48 -7.94
N ARG A 348 -17.81 -5.85 -8.97
CA ARG A 348 -18.75 -6.98 -8.91
C ARG A 348 -18.02 -8.30 -8.72
N LYS A 349 -16.94 -8.52 -9.46
CA LYS A 349 -16.13 -9.75 -9.37
C LYS A 349 -15.40 -9.90 -8.04
N LEU A 350 -14.94 -8.80 -7.45
CA LEU A 350 -14.38 -8.82 -6.09
C LEU A 350 -15.46 -9.15 -5.06
N LYS A 351 -16.65 -8.56 -5.20
CA LYS A 351 -17.78 -8.78 -4.30
C LYS A 351 -18.34 -10.20 -4.36
N ASP A 352 -18.47 -10.78 -5.55
CA ASP A 352 -18.98 -12.14 -5.74
C ASP A 352 -17.89 -13.23 -5.58
N GLY A 353 -16.64 -12.82 -5.37
CA GLY A 353 -15.51 -13.70 -5.13
C GLY A 353 -14.92 -14.36 -6.38
N THR A 354 -15.32 -13.95 -7.59
CA THR A 354 -14.83 -14.49 -8.87
C THR A 354 -13.62 -13.77 -9.46
N LEU A 355 -13.01 -12.82 -8.74
CA LEU A 355 -11.65 -12.35 -9.02
C LEU A 355 -10.79 -12.64 -7.80
N LYS A 356 -9.67 -13.33 -8.03
CA LYS A 356 -8.64 -13.63 -7.04
C LYS A 356 -7.32 -12.97 -7.43
N HIS A 357 -6.58 -12.45 -6.47
CA HIS A 357 -5.29 -11.80 -6.71
C HIS A 357 -4.16 -12.42 -5.88
N ALA A 358 -2.92 -12.19 -6.31
CA ALA A 358 -1.70 -12.74 -5.70
C ALA A 358 -1.35 -12.19 -4.29
N GLY A 359 -2.21 -11.39 -3.66
CA GLY A 359 -1.94 -10.83 -2.31
C GLY A 359 -0.82 -9.80 -2.22
N GLN A 360 -0.35 -9.24 -3.34
CA GLN A 360 0.83 -8.38 -3.44
C GLN A 360 0.68 -7.05 -2.69
N LEU A 361 1.71 -6.66 -1.93
CA LEU A 361 1.75 -5.38 -1.20
C LEU A 361 1.59 -4.18 -2.12
N LEU A 362 2.19 -4.24 -3.32
CA LEU A 362 2.05 -3.24 -4.37
C LEU A 362 0.57 -2.97 -4.67
N MET A 363 -0.19 -4.02 -4.96
CA MET A 363 -1.61 -3.88 -5.33
C MET A 363 -2.49 -3.47 -4.16
N ASN A 364 -2.22 -3.95 -2.95
CA ASN A 364 -2.92 -3.48 -1.75
C ASN A 364 -2.77 -1.96 -1.60
N TRP A 365 -1.57 -1.43 -1.86
CA TRP A 365 -1.32 0.00 -1.82
C TRP A 365 -1.99 0.76 -2.98
N CYS A 366 -1.92 0.25 -4.22
CA CYS A 366 -2.59 0.89 -5.35
C CYS A 366 -4.11 0.96 -5.17
N VAL A 367 -4.72 -0.14 -4.74
CA VAL A 367 -6.16 -0.20 -4.46
C VAL A 367 -6.55 0.70 -3.29
N GLY A 368 -5.71 0.77 -2.25
CA GLY A 368 -5.93 1.67 -1.11
C GLY A 368 -5.80 3.16 -1.44
N ASN A 369 -5.10 3.52 -2.52
CA ASN A 369 -4.99 4.90 -2.98
C ASN A 369 -6.01 5.27 -4.07
N ALA A 370 -6.69 4.30 -4.66
CA ALA A 370 -7.64 4.52 -5.74
C ALA A 370 -8.82 5.38 -5.28
N LYS A 371 -8.97 6.54 -5.93
CA LYS A 371 -10.05 7.48 -5.64
C LYS A 371 -11.01 7.61 -6.82
N VAL A 372 -12.30 7.59 -6.52
CA VAL A 372 -13.36 7.71 -7.53
C VAL A 372 -13.82 9.15 -7.68
N GLU A 373 -13.84 9.61 -8.92
CA GLU A 373 -14.44 10.88 -9.33
C GLU A 373 -15.70 10.60 -10.17
N PRO A 374 -16.89 10.95 -9.69
CA PRO A 374 -18.11 10.89 -10.50
C PRO A 374 -18.07 11.93 -11.61
N ARG A 375 -18.35 11.52 -12.85
CA ARG A 375 -18.48 12.44 -14.00
C ARG A 375 -19.71 12.09 -14.82
N GLY A 376 -20.82 12.77 -14.53
CA GLY A 376 -22.13 12.39 -15.05
C GLY A 376 -22.51 10.98 -14.56
N SER A 377 -22.82 10.06 -15.49
CA SER A 377 -23.11 8.66 -15.18
C SER A 377 -21.86 7.77 -15.11
N ALA A 378 -20.69 8.30 -15.44
CA ALA A 378 -19.42 7.59 -15.44
C ALA A 378 -18.69 7.73 -14.10
N ILE A 379 -17.83 6.75 -13.82
CA ILE A 379 -16.85 6.83 -12.74
C ILE A 379 -15.45 6.84 -13.33
N LEU A 380 -14.59 7.71 -12.81
CA LEU A 380 -13.20 7.81 -13.19
C LEU A 380 -12.33 7.53 -11.96
N ILE A 381 -11.21 6.87 -12.19
CA ILE A 381 -10.12 6.76 -11.22
C ILE A 381 -8.90 7.33 -11.92
N THR A 382 -8.36 8.43 -11.41
CA THR A 382 -7.29 9.19 -12.07
C THR A 382 -6.09 9.34 -11.16
N LYS A 383 -4.90 9.45 -11.77
CA LYS A 383 -3.64 9.74 -11.06
C LYS A 383 -3.68 11.12 -10.39
N GLN A 384 -4.38 12.08 -11.00
CA GLN A 384 -4.55 13.43 -10.44
C GLN A 384 -5.24 13.39 -9.07
N MET A 385 -6.29 12.57 -8.92
CA MET A 385 -7.00 12.45 -7.65
C MET A 385 -6.32 11.48 -6.68
N SER A 386 -5.82 10.36 -7.19
CA SER A 386 -5.26 9.26 -6.38
C SER A 386 -3.80 9.46 -5.98
N GLY A 387 -3.12 10.45 -6.58
CA GLY A 387 -1.70 10.72 -6.41
C GLY A 387 -0.85 10.13 -7.52
N VAL A 388 0.19 10.86 -7.90
CA VAL A 388 1.20 10.47 -8.91
C VAL A 388 2.00 9.27 -8.41
N ALA A 389 2.31 8.33 -9.30
CA ALA A 389 3.03 7.08 -8.99
C ALA A 389 2.36 6.20 -7.91
N LYS A 390 1.01 6.23 -7.79
CA LYS A 390 0.28 5.49 -6.75
C LYS A 390 -0.65 4.39 -7.25
N ILE A 391 -1.17 4.47 -8.47
CA ILE A 391 -2.28 3.62 -8.93
C ILE A 391 -2.05 2.98 -10.30
N ASP A 392 -0.88 3.17 -10.90
CA ASP A 392 -0.56 2.74 -12.27
C ASP A 392 -0.79 1.22 -12.47
N PRO A 393 -0.36 0.33 -11.56
CA PRO A 393 -0.65 -1.10 -11.66
C PRO A 393 -2.16 -1.44 -11.59
N LEU A 394 -2.97 -0.63 -10.90
CA LEU A 394 -4.41 -0.80 -10.87
C LEU A 394 -5.07 -0.36 -12.19
N LEU A 395 -4.60 0.73 -12.79
CA LEU A 395 -5.05 1.16 -14.12
C LEU A 395 -4.71 0.12 -15.19
N ALA A 396 -3.51 -0.46 -15.12
CA ALA A 396 -3.13 -1.61 -15.92
C ALA A 396 -4.11 -2.79 -15.70
N GLY A 397 -4.50 -3.07 -14.45
CA GLY A 397 -5.54 -4.05 -14.13
C GLY A 397 -6.88 -3.78 -14.81
N PHE A 398 -7.34 -2.53 -14.83
CA PHE A 398 -8.59 -2.16 -15.53
C PHE A 398 -8.47 -2.31 -17.05
N ASN A 399 -7.30 -2.04 -17.63
CA ASN A 399 -7.04 -2.30 -19.05
C ASN A 399 -7.16 -3.81 -19.35
N ALA A 400 -6.60 -4.68 -18.50
CA ALA A 400 -6.72 -6.12 -18.64
C ALA A 400 -8.19 -6.59 -18.52
N VAL A 401 -8.94 -6.06 -17.54
CA VAL A 401 -10.36 -6.38 -17.35
C VAL A 401 -11.20 -5.98 -18.58
N GLN A 402 -10.90 -4.84 -19.21
CA GLN A 402 -11.58 -4.40 -20.44
C GLN A 402 -11.41 -5.40 -21.60
N LEU A 403 -10.31 -6.15 -21.63
CA LEU A 403 -10.08 -7.20 -22.62
C LEU A 403 -10.70 -8.52 -22.21
N MET A 404 -10.51 -8.95 -20.95
CA MET A 404 -11.04 -10.22 -20.45
C MET A 404 -12.58 -10.27 -20.47
N THR A 405 -13.25 -9.13 -20.30
CA THR A 405 -14.72 -9.02 -20.42
C THR A 405 -15.25 -9.33 -21.82
N ARG A 406 -14.40 -9.31 -22.86
CA ARG A 406 -14.75 -9.75 -24.23
C ARG A 406 -14.80 -11.27 -24.37
N ASN A 407 -14.53 -12.01 -23.28
CA ASN A 407 -14.51 -13.46 -23.24
C ASN A 407 -13.52 -14.07 -24.25
N PRO A 408 -12.22 -13.70 -24.19
CA PRO A 408 -11.22 -14.15 -25.14
C PRO A 408 -11.06 -15.67 -25.08
N ARG A 409 -10.55 -16.23 -26.19
CA ARG A 409 -10.18 -17.64 -26.32
C ARG A 409 -8.80 -17.73 -26.96
N THR A 410 -8.02 -18.71 -26.54
CA THR A 410 -6.78 -19.10 -27.21
C THR A 410 -7.11 -19.83 -28.50
N ASN A 411 -6.19 -19.81 -29.47
CA ASN A 411 -6.37 -20.49 -30.76
C ASN A 411 -6.12 -22.01 -30.69
N THR A 412 -6.00 -22.58 -29.49
CA THR A 412 -5.88 -24.02 -29.30
C THR A 412 -7.20 -24.70 -29.64
N PHE A 413 -7.32 -25.15 -30.89
CA PHE A 413 -8.33 -26.11 -31.30
C PHE A 413 -8.14 -27.40 -30.52
N GLU A 414 -8.94 -27.63 -29.48
CA GLU A 414 -9.17 -29.00 -29.02
C GLU A 414 -9.99 -29.72 -30.09
N TYR A 415 -9.40 -30.73 -30.71
CA TYR A 415 -10.11 -31.67 -31.56
C TYR A 415 -11.07 -32.47 -30.67
N THR A 416 -12.27 -31.95 -30.44
CA THR A 416 -13.38 -32.71 -29.87
C THR A 416 -13.80 -33.69 -30.95
N GLY A 417 -13.24 -34.89 -30.94
CA GLY A 417 -13.45 -35.94 -31.94
C GLY A 417 -14.89 -36.49 -31.93
N ILE A 418 -15.85 -35.64 -32.30
CA ILE A 418 -17.24 -36.00 -32.59
C ILE A 418 -17.50 -35.75 -34.07
#